data_AF-A0A9P0CZL2-F1
#
_entry.id   AF-A0A9P0CZL2-F1
#
_cell.length_a   1.000
_cell.length_b   1.000
_cell.length_c   1.000
_cell.angle_alpha   90.00
_cell.angle_beta   90.00
_cell.angle_gamma   90.00
#
_symmetry.space_group_name_H-M   'P 1'
#
loop_
_entity.id
_entity.type
_entity.pdbx_description
1 polymer ?
#
loop_
_entity_poly.entity_id
_entity_poly.type
_entity_poly.pdbx_seq_one_letter_code
_entity_poly.pdbx_strand_id
1 'polypeptide(L)'
;MLKLQKLSCQLQEKLFYTVNTRWYSVVYGKLALAASLGLRTKIILSEIDEPDAFEIVSQVLNHKFDLQEIKSVLLEPLPLLVDKKDFNWEYPNLLNHEELVRKIDCFLNASNSSLSNIHQVMSAKAILYLCAGIIGSTSTDLKPIEIRIITGLTTGAGMGSSASFSVCVAAALVQYVKSQRSVNSFSKHSFKPSHWNIDLDFFNAKELDLICHWSFCAEKIIHGTPSDVINPLVIQFFQNIY
;
A
#
# COMPACT_ATOMS: atom_id res chain seq x y z
N MET A 1 16.97 -16.96 12.08
CA MET A 1 16.22 -16.68 10.83
C MET A 1 14.90 -17.45 10.91
N LEU A 2 13.82 -16.83 11.33
CA LEU A 2 12.49 -17.45 11.28
C LEU A 2 11.97 -17.35 9.84
N LYS A 3 11.71 -18.49 9.20
CA LYS A 3 10.92 -18.54 7.94
C LYS A 3 9.53 -17.99 8.28
N LEU A 4 9.13 -16.87 7.68
CA LEU A 4 7.80 -16.28 7.86
C LEU A 4 6.76 -17.17 7.18
N GLN A 5 6.08 -17.99 7.96
CA GLN A 5 5.26 -19.08 7.44
C GLN A 5 3.81 -18.68 7.09
N LYS A 6 3.57 -17.40 6.67
CA LYS A 6 2.31 -16.79 6.15
C LYS A 6 1.77 -15.68 7.06
N LEU A 7 1.80 -14.43 6.59
CA LEU A 7 1.15 -13.29 7.25
C LEU A 7 -0.26 -13.13 6.66
N SER A 8 -1.30 -13.36 7.47
CA SER A 8 -2.68 -13.09 7.07
C SER A 8 -3.21 -11.86 7.81
N CYS A 9 -3.47 -10.77 7.08
CA CYS A 9 -4.15 -9.61 7.65
C CYS A 9 -5.66 -9.77 7.46
N GLN A 10 -6.38 -9.99 8.56
CA GLN A 10 -7.82 -9.78 8.63
C GLN A 10 -8.04 -8.53 9.49
N LEU A 11 -8.35 -7.40 8.87
CA LEU A 11 -8.72 -6.20 9.62
C LEU A 11 -10.01 -6.49 10.41
N GLN A 12 -9.91 -6.47 11.75
CA GLN A 12 -11.05 -6.59 12.64
C GLN A 12 -12.04 -5.43 12.41
N GLU A 13 -13.33 -5.69 12.63
CA GLU A 13 -14.45 -4.76 12.40
C GLU A 13 -14.16 -3.33 12.88
N LYS A 14 -13.61 -3.13 14.08
CA LYS A 14 -13.32 -1.79 14.63
C LYS A 14 -12.33 -0.96 13.82
N LEU A 15 -11.30 -1.56 13.24
CA LEU A 15 -10.31 -0.86 12.41
C LEU A 15 -10.96 -0.42 11.09
N PHE A 16 -11.71 -1.32 10.47
CA PHE A 16 -12.42 -1.08 9.23
C PHE A 16 -13.52 -0.03 9.38
N TYR A 17 -14.26 -0.08 10.49
CA TYR A 17 -15.28 0.92 10.86
C TYR A 17 -14.67 2.31 11.06
N THR A 18 -13.55 2.41 11.79
CA THR A 18 -12.93 3.72 12.10
C THR A 18 -12.32 4.36 10.87
N VAL A 19 -11.68 3.56 10.01
CA VAL A 19 -11.15 3.99 8.72
C VAL A 19 -12.35 4.42 7.86
N ASN A 20 -13.24 3.51 7.47
CA ASN A 20 -14.32 3.76 6.49
C ASN A 20 -15.32 4.88 6.88
N THR A 21 -15.69 5.00 8.17
CA THR A 21 -16.58 6.10 8.64
C THR A 21 -15.94 7.48 8.51
N ARG A 22 -14.62 7.59 8.65
CA ARG A 22 -13.89 8.85 8.54
C ARG A 22 -13.68 9.30 7.09
N TRP A 23 -13.52 8.38 6.13
CA TRP A 23 -13.38 8.73 4.70
C TRP A 23 -14.69 9.23 4.08
N TYR A 24 -15.82 8.57 4.34
CA TYR A 24 -17.09 8.86 3.65
C TYR A 24 -17.80 10.12 4.20
N SER A 25 -17.62 10.44 5.47
CA SER A 25 -18.26 11.62 6.10
C SER A 25 -17.66 12.94 5.64
N VAL A 26 -16.37 12.95 5.24
CA VAL A 26 -15.64 14.17 4.85
C VAL A 26 -15.92 14.57 3.40
N VAL A 27 -16.16 13.59 2.50
CA VAL A 27 -16.41 13.86 1.08
C VAL A 27 -17.78 14.54 0.83
N TYR A 28 -18.75 14.38 1.74
CA TYR A 28 -20.12 14.88 1.55
C TYR A 28 -20.61 15.92 2.56
N GLY A 29 -19.75 16.41 3.47
CA GLY A 29 -20.10 17.51 4.39
C GLY A 29 -21.31 17.24 5.29
N LYS A 30 -21.69 15.97 5.49
CA LYS A 30 -22.83 15.54 6.31
C LYS A 30 -22.42 14.37 7.19
N LEU A 31 -23.06 14.26 8.35
CA LEU A 31 -22.94 13.12 9.26
C LEU A 31 -23.36 11.84 8.51
N ALA A 32 -22.39 10.96 8.24
CA ALA A 32 -22.62 9.71 7.54
C ALA A 32 -22.44 8.52 8.50
N LEU A 33 -23.49 7.71 8.65
CA LEU A 33 -23.44 6.40 9.30
C LEU A 33 -23.07 5.36 8.24
N ALA A 34 -21.82 4.88 8.26
CA ALA A 34 -21.38 3.77 7.42
C ALA A 34 -21.53 2.44 8.19
N ALA A 35 -22.32 1.52 7.65
CA ALA A 35 -22.42 0.14 8.13
C ALA A 35 -21.50 -0.76 7.29
N SER A 36 -20.69 -1.60 7.93
CA SER A 36 -19.86 -2.59 7.24
C SER A 36 -20.76 -3.70 6.71
N LEU A 37 -20.90 -3.81 5.39
CA LEU A 37 -21.39 -5.05 4.79
C LEU A 37 -20.32 -6.13 5.04
N GLY A 38 -20.70 -7.28 5.59
CA GLY A 38 -19.82 -8.37 6.03
C GLY A 38 -18.99 -9.07 4.94
N LEU A 39 -18.78 -8.45 3.79
CA LEU A 39 -17.92 -8.90 2.69
C LEU A 39 -16.51 -8.32 2.91
N ARG A 40 -15.57 -9.18 3.27
CA ARG A 40 -14.20 -8.78 3.66
C ARG A 40 -13.20 -9.06 2.53
N THR A 41 -12.31 -8.10 2.28
CA THR A 41 -11.09 -8.32 1.49
C THR A 41 -10.00 -8.84 2.41
N LYS A 42 -9.45 -10.02 2.12
CA LYS A 42 -8.32 -10.62 2.83
C LYS A 42 -7.10 -10.60 1.91
N ILE A 43 -5.99 -10.07 2.43
CA ILE A 43 -4.68 -10.14 1.79
C ILE A 43 -3.81 -11.10 2.60
N ILE A 44 -3.17 -12.03 1.89
CA ILE A 44 -2.17 -12.93 2.45
C ILE A 44 -0.86 -12.63 1.73
N LEU A 45 0.15 -12.23 2.48
CA LEU A 45 1.49 -12.01 1.98
C LEU A 45 2.38 -13.12 2.53
N SER A 46 3.04 -13.85 1.63
CA SER A 46 3.90 -14.97 1.99
C SER A 46 5.23 -14.89 1.25
N GLU A 47 6.33 -15.20 1.93
CA GLU A 47 7.60 -15.49 1.24
C GLU A 47 7.45 -16.85 0.51
N ILE A 48 7.95 -16.90 -0.73
CA ILE A 48 7.93 -18.12 -1.55
C ILE A 48 9.35 -18.60 -1.82
N ASP A 49 9.51 -19.90 -2.04
CA ASP A 49 10.82 -20.52 -2.30
C ASP A 49 11.21 -20.43 -3.80
N GLU A 50 10.36 -19.87 -4.65
CA GLU A 50 10.66 -19.65 -6.07
C GLU A 50 11.57 -18.42 -6.25
N PRO A 51 12.73 -18.58 -6.90
CA PRO A 51 13.71 -17.50 -7.02
C PRO A 51 13.17 -16.37 -7.91
N ASP A 52 13.48 -15.14 -7.52
CA ASP A 52 13.20 -13.90 -8.25
C ASP A 52 11.72 -13.72 -8.67
N ALA A 53 10.80 -14.32 -7.92
CA ALA A 53 9.37 -14.27 -8.19
C ALA A 53 8.64 -13.23 -7.33
N PHE A 54 7.88 -12.35 -7.98
CA PHE A 54 6.87 -11.51 -7.33
C PHE A 54 5.50 -11.84 -7.93
N GLU A 55 4.66 -12.51 -7.15
CA GLU A 55 3.37 -13.01 -7.64
C GLU A 55 2.19 -12.25 -7.06
N ILE A 56 1.24 -11.88 -7.92
CA ILE A 56 -0.06 -11.34 -7.53
C ILE A 56 -1.12 -12.37 -7.93
N VAL A 57 -1.79 -12.95 -6.93
CA VAL A 57 -2.76 -14.02 -7.12
C VAL A 57 -4.12 -13.62 -6.55
N SER A 58 -5.16 -13.71 -7.35
CA SER A 58 -6.56 -13.52 -6.98
C SER A 58 -7.45 -14.40 -7.86
N GLN A 59 -8.77 -14.34 -7.65
CA GLN A 59 -9.73 -15.08 -8.48
C GLN A 59 -9.68 -14.67 -9.97
N VAL A 60 -9.32 -13.42 -10.26
CA VAL A 60 -9.37 -12.83 -11.60
C VAL A 60 -8.02 -12.34 -12.11
N LEU A 61 -6.99 -12.35 -11.28
CA LEU A 61 -5.64 -11.87 -11.59
C LEU A 61 -4.65 -12.92 -11.10
N ASN A 62 -3.91 -13.52 -12.02
CA ASN A 62 -2.76 -14.36 -11.69
C ASN A 62 -1.61 -13.88 -12.56
N HIS A 63 -0.67 -13.15 -11.96
CA HIS A 63 0.44 -12.58 -12.69
C HIS A 63 1.72 -12.63 -11.89
N LYS A 64 2.80 -12.98 -12.58
CA LYS A 64 4.15 -13.11 -12.02
C LYS A 64 5.04 -12.08 -12.68
N PHE A 65 5.70 -11.28 -11.85
CA PHE A 65 6.71 -10.32 -12.25
C PHE A 65 8.11 -10.81 -11.85
N ASP A 66 9.12 -10.35 -12.58
CA ASP A 66 10.51 -10.52 -12.20
C ASP A 66 10.85 -9.58 -11.02
N LEU A 67 11.31 -10.17 -9.92
CA LEU A 67 11.62 -9.44 -8.70
C LEU A 67 12.85 -8.54 -8.87
N GLN A 68 13.85 -8.94 -9.65
CA GLN A 68 15.06 -8.15 -9.90
C GLN A 68 14.74 -6.91 -10.72
N GLU A 69 13.84 -7.04 -11.69
CA GLU A 69 13.30 -5.87 -12.42
C GLU A 69 12.52 -4.95 -11.49
N ILE A 70 11.66 -5.48 -10.61
CA ILE A 70 10.96 -4.65 -9.61
C ILE A 70 11.96 -3.90 -8.72
N LYS A 71 12.99 -4.59 -8.21
CA LYS A 71 14.02 -3.97 -7.35
C LYS A 71 14.74 -2.85 -8.08
N SER A 72 15.23 -3.12 -9.29
CA SER A 72 16.06 -2.20 -10.07
C SER A 72 15.27 -1.06 -10.73
N VAL A 73 14.02 -1.28 -11.11
CA VAL A 73 13.20 -0.27 -11.80
C VAL A 73 12.35 0.51 -10.80
N LEU A 74 11.73 -0.15 -9.82
CA LEU A 74 10.72 0.47 -8.95
C LEU A 74 11.23 0.83 -7.56
N LEU A 75 12.12 0.02 -6.96
CA LEU A 75 12.56 0.26 -5.57
C LEU A 75 13.78 1.20 -5.46
N GLU A 76 14.64 1.25 -6.48
CA GLU A 76 15.83 2.12 -6.49
C GLU A 76 16.17 2.69 -7.88
N PRO A 77 16.37 4.01 -8.05
CA PRO A 77 16.07 5.08 -7.10
C PRO A 77 14.56 5.38 -7.02
N LEU A 78 14.09 5.70 -5.83
CA LEU A 78 12.76 6.30 -5.65
C LEU A 78 12.77 7.77 -6.11
N PRO A 79 11.71 8.24 -6.79
CA PRO A 79 11.60 9.63 -7.20
C PRO A 79 11.10 10.47 -6.01
N LEU A 80 11.98 11.32 -5.47
CA LEU A 80 11.73 12.12 -4.27
C LEU A 80 11.56 13.61 -4.63
N LEU A 81 10.70 14.32 -3.90
CA LEU A 81 10.54 15.78 -4.01
C LEU A 81 11.51 16.56 -3.10
N VAL A 82 12.20 15.85 -2.19
CA VAL A 82 13.13 16.40 -1.21
C VAL A 82 14.46 15.65 -1.26
N ASP A 83 15.50 16.22 -0.65
CA ASP A 83 16.77 15.53 -0.47
C ASP A 83 16.56 14.21 0.31
N LYS A 84 17.38 13.19 -0.02
CA LYS A 84 17.29 11.86 0.62
C LYS A 84 17.28 11.94 2.15
N LYS A 85 18.16 12.76 2.73
CA LYS A 85 18.29 12.98 4.20
C LYS A 85 17.01 13.50 4.87
N ASP A 86 16.16 14.20 4.12
CA ASP A 86 14.94 14.84 4.63
C ASP A 86 13.69 14.00 4.35
N PHE A 87 13.79 13.01 3.46
CA PHE A 87 12.70 12.10 3.14
C PHE A 87 12.39 11.16 4.31
N ASN A 88 11.12 11.14 4.71
CA ASN A 88 10.56 10.16 5.64
C ASN A 88 9.31 9.54 5.00
N TRP A 89 9.32 8.22 4.87
CA TRP A 89 8.26 7.42 4.28
C TRP A 89 6.93 7.45 5.05
N GLU A 90 6.94 7.95 6.29
CA GLU A 90 5.74 8.28 7.05
C GLU A 90 4.90 9.38 6.39
N TYR A 91 5.51 10.14 5.47
CA TYR A 91 4.91 11.25 4.75
C TYR A 91 4.96 10.98 3.24
N PRO A 92 3.99 10.22 2.68
CA PRO A 92 3.99 9.86 1.26
C PRO A 92 4.02 11.07 0.32
N ASN A 93 3.55 12.24 0.76
CA ASN A 93 3.56 13.49 0.01
C ASN A 93 4.97 14.02 -0.32
N LEU A 94 6.02 13.47 0.28
CA LEU A 94 7.42 13.80 -0.06
C LEU A 94 7.92 13.01 -1.30
N LEU A 95 7.11 12.07 -1.80
CA LEU A 95 7.38 11.28 -2.99
C LEU A 95 6.83 11.98 -4.23
N ASN A 96 7.54 11.92 -5.35
CA ASN A 96 7.00 12.33 -6.64
C ASN A 96 6.08 11.23 -7.18
N HIS A 97 4.79 11.32 -6.82
CA HIS A 97 3.77 10.33 -7.16
C HIS A 97 3.60 10.15 -8.68
N GLU A 98 3.61 11.25 -9.44
CA GLU A 98 3.42 11.21 -10.89
C GLU A 98 4.56 10.46 -11.58
N GLU A 99 5.81 10.79 -11.20
CA GLU A 99 6.98 10.11 -11.75
C GLU A 99 7.01 8.62 -11.37
N LEU A 100 6.66 8.27 -10.12
CA LEU A 100 6.60 6.87 -9.71
C LEU A 100 5.54 6.10 -10.49
N VAL A 101 4.34 6.67 -10.65
CA VAL A 101 3.26 6.06 -11.45
C VAL A 101 3.71 5.88 -12.89
N ARG A 102 4.39 6.87 -13.47
CA ARG A 102 4.95 6.76 -14.82
C ARG A 102 5.98 5.63 -14.94
N LYS A 103 6.87 5.47 -13.96
CA LYS A 103 7.82 4.33 -13.92
C LYS A 103 7.07 2.99 -13.88
N ILE A 104 6.01 2.90 -13.08
CA ILE A 104 5.17 1.69 -12.98
C ILE A 104 4.45 1.42 -14.30
N ASP A 105 3.91 2.44 -14.96
CA ASP A 105 3.28 2.31 -16.28
C ASP A 105 4.27 1.79 -17.34
N CYS A 106 5.48 2.37 -17.38
CA CYS A 106 6.54 1.87 -18.25
C CYS A 106 6.89 0.40 -17.94
N PHE A 107 7.00 0.04 -16.67
CA PHE A 107 7.28 -1.32 -16.23
C PHE A 107 6.17 -2.31 -16.64
N LEU A 108 4.90 -1.97 -16.42
CA LEU A 108 3.75 -2.82 -16.76
C LEU A 108 3.62 -3.03 -18.28
N ASN A 109 3.93 -1.99 -19.07
CA ASN A 109 3.93 -2.07 -20.54
C ASN A 109 5.11 -2.90 -21.06
N ALA A 110 6.28 -2.82 -20.42
CA ALA A 110 7.47 -3.58 -20.82
C ALA A 110 7.39 -5.06 -20.44
N SER A 111 6.71 -5.40 -19.34
CA SER A 111 6.65 -6.76 -18.77
C SER A 111 5.77 -7.74 -19.57
N ASN A 112 5.37 -7.43 -20.82
CA ASN A 112 4.45 -8.23 -21.65
C ASN A 112 3.25 -8.76 -20.84
N SER A 113 2.77 -7.94 -19.90
CA SER A 113 1.86 -8.41 -18.89
C SER A 113 0.54 -8.79 -19.54
N SER A 114 0.05 -10.01 -19.32
CA SER A 114 -1.22 -10.50 -19.88
C SER A 114 -2.47 -9.84 -19.26
N LEU A 115 -2.28 -8.67 -18.63
CA LEU A 115 -3.30 -7.89 -17.95
C LEU A 115 -4.18 -7.23 -19.01
N SER A 116 -5.28 -7.89 -19.34
CA SER A 116 -6.20 -7.43 -20.39
C SER A 116 -7.31 -6.54 -19.85
N ASN A 117 -7.65 -6.67 -18.55
CA ASN A 117 -8.73 -5.91 -17.93
C ASN A 117 -8.18 -4.68 -17.19
N ILE A 118 -8.79 -3.52 -17.42
CA ILE A 118 -8.45 -2.26 -16.75
C ILE A 118 -8.41 -2.40 -15.22
N HIS A 119 -9.31 -3.17 -14.61
CA HIS A 119 -9.33 -3.39 -13.16
C HIS A 119 -8.13 -4.22 -12.68
N GLN A 120 -7.66 -5.18 -13.47
CA GLN A 120 -6.45 -5.94 -13.17
C GLN A 120 -5.22 -5.03 -13.24
N VAL A 121 -5.14 -4.20 -14.29
CA VAL A 121 -4.04 -3.22 -14.47
C VAL A 121 -4.02 -2.23 -13.30
N MET A 122 -5.16 -1.66 -12.91
CA MET A 122 -5.24 -0.72 -11.78
C MET A 122 -4.88 -1.40 -10.45
N SER A 123 -5.30 -2.64 -10.23
CA SER A 123 -4.97 -3.39 -9.01
C SER A 123 -3.47 -3.69 -8.93
N ALA A 124 -2.87 -4.15 -10.04
CA ALA A 124 -1.44 -4.39 -10.13
C ALA A 124 -0.65 -3.09 -9.94
N LYS A 125 -1.06 -2.00 -10.59
CA LYS A 125 -0.46 -0.67 -10.44
C LYS A 125 -0.49 -0.21 -8.97
N ALA A 126 -1.61 -0.35 -8.28
CA ALA A 126 -1.75 0.03 -6.88
C ALA A 126 -0.86 -0.80 -5.95
N ILE A 127 -0.78 -2.12 -6.17
CA ILE A 127 0.13 -3.01 -5.41
C ILE A 127 1.59 -2.62 -5.64
N LEU A 128 2.00 -2.45 -6.89
CA LEU A 128 3.37 -2.05 -7.23
C LEU A 128 3.73 -0.68 -6.67
N TYR A 129 2.79 0.27 -6.72
CA TYR A 129 2.95 1.59 -6.11
C TYR A 129 3.16 1.51 -4.59
N LEU A 130 2.31 0.75 -3.89
CA LEU A 130 2.44 0.57 -2.45
C LEU A 130 3.73 -0.18 -2.09
N CYS A 131 4.14 -1.18 -2.88
CA CYS A 131 5.40 -1.87 -2.69
C CYS A 131 6.59 -0.93 -2.87
N ALA A 132 6.62 -0.16 -3.96
CA ALA A 132 7.68 0.82 -4.21
C ALA A 132 7.76 1.88 -3.11
N GLY A 133 6.62 2.45 -2.74
CA GLY A 133 6.53 3.48 -1.71
C GLY A 133 6.93 2.99 -0.32
N ILE A 134 6.41 1.84 0.12
CA ILE A 134 6.64 1.32 1.48
C ILE A 134 7.96 0.55 1.53
N ILE A 135 8.10 -0.53 0.75
CA ILE A 135 9.29 -1.39 0.80
C ILE A 135 10.51 -0.62 0.30
N GLY A 136 10.39 0.07 -0.84
CA GLY A 136 11.49 0.85 -1.44
C GLY A 136 11.97 2.01 -0.55
N SER A 137 11.19 2.44 0.43
CA SER A 137 11.60 3.45 1.40
C SER A 137 12.28 2.89 2.65
N THR A 138 12.23 1.58 2.84
CA THR A 138 12.73 0.89 4.03
C THR A 138 14.03 0.14 3.75
N SER A 139 14.79 -0.18 4.79
CA SER A 139 15.98 -1.05 4.67
C SER A 139 15.64 -2.54 4.48
N THR A 140 14.41 -2.84 4.07
CA THR A 140 13.90 -4.21 3.92
C THR A 140 14.38 -4.79 2.60
N ASP A 141 15.10 -5.91 2.64
CA ASP A 141 15.35 -6.69 1.43
C ASP A 141 14.08 -7.44 1.04
N LEU A 142 13.53 -7.11 -0.14
CA LEU A 142 12.34 -7.76 -0.66
C LEU A 142 12.73 -9.16 -1.14
N LYS A 143 12.31 -10.19 -0.42
CA LYS A 143 12.45 -11.58 -0.86
C LYS A 143 11.40 -11.92 -1.91
N PRO A 144 11.51 -13.07 -2.59
CA PRO A 144 10.41 -13.57 -3.40
C PRO A 144 9.13 -13.71 -2.57
N ILE A 145 8.05 -13.15 -3.07
CA ILE A 145 6.77 -13.11 -2.36
C ILE A 145 5.58 -13.39 -3.27
N GLU A 146 4.54 -13.94 -2.66
CA GLU A 146 3.19 -14.04 -3.21
C GLU A 146 2.25 -13.12 -2.41
N ILE A 147 1.54 -12.24 -3.12
CA ILE A 147 0.42 -11.44 -2.60
C ILE A 147 -0.88 -12.07 -3.10
N ARG A 148 -1.57 -12.76 -2.20
CA ARG A 148 -2.86 -13.40 -2.50
C ARG A 148 -4.03 -12.57 -2.00
N ILE A 149 -4.92 -12.21 -2.93
CA ILE A 149 -6.11 -11.40 -2.71
C ILE A 149 -7.34 -12.29 -2.74
N ILE A 150 -8.08 -12.33 -1.63
CA ILE A 150 -9.34 -13.07 -1.50
C ILE A 150 -10.41 -12.04 -1.15
N THR A 151 -11.34 -11.78 -2.06
CA THR A 151 -12.42 -10.82 -1.84
C THR A 151 -13.77 -11.43 -2.18
N GLY A 152 -14.77 -11.18 -1.34
CA GLY A 152 -16.18 -11.47 -1.64
C GLY A 152 -16.89 -10.27 -2.29
N LEU A 153 -16.20 -9.15 -2.51
CA LEU A 153 -16.76 -7.97 -3.13
C LEU A 153 -16.70 -8.11 -4.65
N THR A 154 -17.86 -8.03 -5.32
CA THR A 154 -17.90 -7.89 -6.77
C THR A 154 -17.31 -6.53 -7.16
N THR A 155 -16.31 -6.54 -8.05
CA THR A 155 -15.71 -5.32 -8.61
C THR A 155 -16.78 -4.47 -9.29
N GLY A 156 -16.86 -3.18 -8.94
CA GLY A 156 -17.72 -2.20 -9.64
C GLY A 156 -19.06 -1.86 -8.98
N ALA A 157 -19.38 -2.37 -7.79
CA ALA A 157 -20.65 -2.08 -7.11
C ALA A 157 -20.70 -0.73 -6.33
N GLY A 158 -19.67 0.12 -6.42
CA GLY A 158 -19.61 1.39 -5.69
C GLY A 158 -19.45 1.27 -4.16
N MET A 159 -19.17 0.07 -3.64
CA MET A 159 -19.21 -0.28 -2.22
C MET A 159 -17.85 -0.14 -1.48
N GLY A 160 -16.94 0.71 -1.94
CA GLY A 160 -15.64 0.92 -1.27
C GLY A 160 -14.69 -0.29 -1.31
N SER A 161 -14.84 -1.16 -2.32
CA SER A 161 -14.01 -2.36 -2.48
C SER A 161 -12.54 -2.05 -2.77
N SER A 162 -12.26 -0.96 -3.50
CA SER A 162 -10.90 -0.48 -3.78
C SER A 162 -10.22 0.03 -2.52
N ALA A 163 -10.91 0.86 -1.72
CA ALA A 163 -10.35 1.39 -0.47
C ALA A 163 -10.00 0.27 0.51
N SER A 164 -10.91 -0.69 0.66
CA SER A 164 -10.69 -1.89 1.46
C SER A 164 -9.49 -2.70 0.99
N PHE A 165 -9.32 -2.82 -0.33
CA PHE A 165 -8.18 -3.45 -0.96
C PHE A 165 -6.87 -2.69 -0.69
N SER A 166 -6.84 -1.39 -0.96
CA SER A 166 -5.68 -0.50 -0.76
C SER A 166 -5.20 -0.49 0.70
N VAL A 167 -6.13 -0.44 1.66
CA VAL A 167 -5.82 -0.51 3.10
C VAL A 167 -5.25 -1.88 3.47
N CYS A 168 -5.87 -2.98 3.03
CA CYS A 168 -5.36 -4.33 3.34
C CYS A 168 -3.97 -4.58 2.76
N VAL A 169 -3.70 -4.10 1.53
CA VAL A 169 -2.37 -4.24 0.90
C VAL A 169 -1.33 -3.41 1.65
N ALA A 170 -1.63 -2.14 1.94
CA ALA A 170 -0.71 -1.27 2.70
C ALA A 170 -0.41 -1.86 4.09
N ALA A 171 -1.44 -2.35 4.80
CA ALA A 171 -1.28 -3.00 6.10
C ALA A 171 -0.40 -4.26 6.02
N ALA A 172 -0.60 -5.11 5.01
CA ALA A 172 0.20 -6.32 4.81
C ALA A 172 1.69 -5.99 4.55
N LEU A 173 1.97 -4.95 3.75
CA LEU A 173 3.33 -4.49 3.47
C LEU A 173 4.00 -3.86 4.69
N VAL A 174 3.29 -3.04 5.45
CA VAL A 174 3.79 -2.47 6.71
C VAL A 174 4.10 -3.59 7.71
N GLN A 175 3.23 -4.59 7.83
CA GLN A 175 3.47 -5.76 8.67
C GLN A 175 4.68 -6.58 8.19
N TYR A 176 4.85 -6.73 6.87
CA TYR A 176 6.01 -7.39 6.30
C TYR A 176 7.30 -6.63 6.68
N VAL A 177 7.35 -5.31 6.52
CA VAL A 177 8.48 -4.47 6.95
C VAL A 177 8.79 -4.63 8.44
N LYS A 178 7.77 -4.65 9.30
CA LYS A 178 7.92 -4.90 10.75
C LYS A 178 8.57 -6.26 11.01
N SER A 179 8.17 -7.29 10.25
CA SER A 179 8.63 -8.67 10.43
C SER A 179 10.06 -8.94 9.95
N GLN A 180 10.57 -8.17 8.98
CA GLN A 180 11.93 -8.35 8.43
C GLN A 180 13.04 -7.70 9.27
N ARG A 181 12.69 -7.00 10.34
CA ARG A 181 13.61 -6.10 11.02
C ARG A 181 14.51 -6.80 12.04
N SER A 182 15.79 -6.40 12.02
CA SER A 182 16.82 -6.77 13.00
C SER A 182 17.32 -5.61 13.92
N VAL A 183 17.34 -4.31 13.52
CA VAL A 183 17.96 -3.25 14.38
C VAL A 183 17.47 -1.79 14.16
N ASN A 184 16.93 -1.10 15.17
CA ASN A 184 16.74 0.37 15.38
C ASN A 184 15.94 1.32 14.42
N SER A 185 16.12 1.41 13.08
CA SER A 185 15.40 2.39 12.18
C SER A 185 14.79 1.84 10.87
N PHE A 186 13.49 2.05 10.60
CA PHE A 186 12.77 1.39 9.47
C PHE A 186 13.19 1.91 8.09
N SER A 187 13.60 3.17 8.02
CA SER A 187 14.02 3.83 6.80
C SER A 187 15.33 3.28 6.24
N LYS A 188 15.57 3.47 4.93
CA LYS A 188 16.90 3.29 4.33
C LYS A 188 17.95 4.16 5.04
N HIS A 189 19.21 3.71 5.08
CA HIS A 189 20.31 4.42 5.75
C HIS A 189 20.49 5.87 5.27
N SER A 190 20.17 6.17 4.01
CA SER A 190 20.28 7.51 3.43
C SER A 190 19.06 8.40 3.69
N PHE A 191 18.01 7.88 4.33
CA PHE A 191 16.75 8.57 4.60
C PHE A 191 16.62 8.95 6.07
N LYS A 192 15.69 9.87 6.36
CA LYS A 192 15.40 10.27 7.74
C LYS A 192 14.90 9.05 8.53
N PRO A 193 15.49 8.74 9.70
CA PRO A 193 15.14 7.55 10.45
C PRO A 193 13.72 7.65 10.99
N SER A 194 13.02 6.50 10.96
CA SER A 194 11.71 6.31 11.54
C SER A 194 11.80 5.17 12.56
N HIS A 195 11.35 5.46 13.79
CA HIS A 195 11.45 4.57 14.94
C HIS A 195 10.04 4.21 15.42
N TRP A 196 9.69 2.92 15.35
CA TRP A 196 8.44 2.41 15.88
C TRP A 196 8.66 1.40 16.98
N ASN A 197 7.69 1.32 17.89
CA ASN A 197 7.61 0.21 18.82
C ASN A 197 7.07 -1.02 18.07
N ILE A 198 7.78 -2.14 18.15
CA ILE A 198 7.47 -3.33 17.36
C ILE A 198 6.49 -4.19 18.14
N ASP A 199 5.22 -4.09 17.77
CA ASP A 199 4.18 -5.06 18.15
C ASP A 199 3.70 -5.73 16.86
N LEU A 200 3.88 -7.04 16.73
CA LEU A 200 3.45 -7.78 15.53
C LEU A 200 1.98 -8.18 15.59
N ASP A 201 1.34 -8.13 16.76
CA ASP A 201 -0.05 -8.55 16.93
C ASP A 201 -1.03 -7.42 16.61
N PHE A 202 -0.61 -6.16 16.82
CA PHE A 202 -1.46 -4.98 16.61
C PHE A 202 -0.76 -3.82 15.91
N PHE A 203 -1.57 -2.98 15.27
CA PHE A 203 -1.13 -1.69 14.76
C PHE A 203 -1.40 -0.58 15.77
N ASN A 204 -0.38 0.23 16.07
CA ASN A 204 -0.55 1.43 16.90
C ASN A 204 -1.11 2.61 16.06
N ALA A 205 -1.50 3.71 16.73
CA ALA A 205 -2.12 4.85 16.07
C ALA A 205 -1.28 5.47 14.93
N LYS A 206 0.05 5.54 15.10
CA LYS A 206 0.96 6.08 14.06
C LYS A 206 1.04 5.15 12.85
N GLU A 207 1.08 3.84 13.09
CA GLU A 207 1.07 2.84 12.01
C GLU A 207 -0.24 2.86 11.23
N LEU A 208 -1.37 3.00 11.93
CA LEU A 208 -2.68 3.13 11.29
C LEU A 208 -2.80 4.39 10.44
N ASP A 209 -2.32 5.53 10.94
CA ASP A 209 -2.31 6.80 10.21
C ASP A 209 -1.47 6.69 8.93
N LEU A 210 -0.30 6.07 9.03
CA LEU A 210 0.53 5.79 7.88
C LEU A 210 -0.14 4.86 6.85
N ILE A 211 -0.74 3.76 7.29
CA ILE A 211 -1.47 2.84 6.41
C ILE A 211 -2.58 3.60 5.69
N CYS A 212 -3.29 4.48 6.40
CA CYS A 212 -4.29 5.36 5.81
C CYS A 212 -3.69 6.27 4.74
N HIS A 213 -2.60 6.98 5.02
CA HIS A 213 -1.95 7.86 4.05
C HIS A 213 -1.48 7.14 2.79
N TRP A 214 -0.81 6.00 2.91
CA TRP A 214 -0.40 5.21 1.74
C TRP A 214 -1.59 4.68 0.95
N SER A 215 -2.61 4.15 1.64
CA SER A 215 -3.82 3.64 0.99
C SER A 215 -4.58 4.74 0.24
N PHE A 216 -4.59 5.98 0.75
CA PHE A 216 -5.17 7.13 0.07
C PHE A 216 -4.45 7.45 -1.23
N CYS A 217 -3.13 7.45 -1.22
CA CYS A 217 -2.36 7.68 -2.44
C CYS A 217 -2.63 6.57 -3.47
N ALA A 218 -2.77 5.32 -3.04
CA ALA A 218 -3.16 4.22 -3.93
C ALA A 218 -4.59 4.38 -4.50
N GLU A 219 -5.57 4.83 -3.70
CA GLU A 219 -6.93 5.08 -4.20
C GLU A 219 -6.96 6.15 -5.29
N LYS A 220 -6.15 7.21 -5.17
CA LYS A 220 -6.03 8.24 -6.22
C LYS A 220 -5.53 7.67 -7.55
N ILE A 221 -4.66 6.67 -7.48
CA ILE A 221 -4.11 5.98 -8.65
C ILE A 221 -5.18 5.09 -9.30
N ILE A 222 -5.99 4.39 -8.49
CA ILE A 222 -7.05 3.50 -8.98
C ILE A 222 -8.19 4.28 -9.65
N HIS A 223 -8.64 5.40 -9.06
CA HIS A 223 -9.81 6.15 -9.55
C HIS A 223 -9.48 7.29 -10.51
N GLY A 224 -8.20 7.62 -10.70
CA GLY A 224 -7.78 8.68 -11.60
C GLY A 224 -8.17 10.06 -11.09
N THR A 225 -7.36 10.64 -10.20
CA THR A 225 -7.27 12.11 -10.10
C THR A 225 -5.87 12.54 -9.66
N PRO A 226 -4.97 12.80 -10.63
CA PRO A 226 -3.66 13.41 -10.41
C PRO A 226 -3.66 14.88 -10.86
N SER A 227 -4.43 15.75 -10.18
CA SER A 227 -4.45 17.19 -10.50
C SER A 227 -4.89 18.06 -9.32
N ASP A 228 -3.91 18.67 -8.65
CA ASP A 228 -3.85 20.03 -8.06
C ASP A 228 -5.01 20.65 -7.26
N VAL A 229 -6.04 19.90 -6.84
CA VAL A 229 -7.00 20.41 -5.84
C VAL A 229 -7.36 19.31 -4.85
N ILE A 230 -6.43 18.95 -3.99
CA ILE A 230 -6.83 18.50 -2.66
C ILE A 230 -7.11 19.78 -1.89
N ASN A 231 -8.39 20.04 -1.64
CA ASN A 231 -8.85 21.11 -0.79
C ASN A 231 -8.00 21.11 0.50
N PRO A 232 -7.36 22.23 0.88
CA PRO A 232 -6.63 22.36 2.13
C PRO A 232 -7.42 21.83 3.33
N LEU A 233 -8.75 21.84 3.29
CA LEU A 233 -9.62 21.25 4.32
C LEU A 233 -9.42 19.75 4.58
N VAL A 234 -9.02 18.95 3.59
CA VAL A 234 -8.71 17.51 3.79
C VAL A 234 -7.38 17.33 4.52
N ILE A 235 -6.41 18.22 4.28
CA ILE A 235 -5.08 18.22 4.94
C ILE A 235 -5.18 18.90 6.33
N GLN A 236 -6.00 19.95 6.45
CA GLN A 236 -6.21 20.74 7.67
C GLN A 236 -7.03 19.97 8.72
N PHE A 237 -7.79 18.95 8.33
CA PHE A 237 -8.43 18.04 9.28
C PHE A 237 -7.42 17.11 9.97
N PHE A 238 -6.27 16.79 9.36
CA PHE A 238 -5.21 15.98 9.99
C PHE A 238 -4.28 16.80 10.87
N GLN A 239 -4.15 18.11 10.66
CA GLN A 239 -3.36 19.00 11.53
C GLN A 239 -4.10 19.41 12.82
N ASN A 240 -5.42 19.30 12.86
CA ASN A 240 -6.25 19.62 14.04
C ASN A 240 -6.63 18.39 14.90
N ILE A 241 -5.92 17.26 14.74
CA ILE A 241 -6.07 16.09 15.62
C ILE A 241 -5.01 16.12 16.73
N TYR A 242 -5.05 17.18 17.53
CA TYR A 242 -4.65 17.21 18.95
C TYR A 242 -5.74 17.95 19.74
#